data_AF-I1MGD8-F1
#
_entry.id   AF-I1MGD8-F1
#
_cell.length_a   1.000
_cell.length_b   1.000
_cell.length_c   1.000
_cell.angle_alpha   90.00
_cell.angle_beta   90.00
_cell.angle_gamma   90.00
#
_symmetry.space_group_name_H-M   'P 1'
#
loop_
_entity.id
_entity.type
_entity.pdbx_description
1 polymer ?
#
loop_
_entity_poly.entity_id
_entity_poly.type
_entity_poly.pdbx_seq_one_letter_code
_entity_poly.pdbx_strand_id
1 'polypeptide(L)'
;MLHALMSLIARCWKPFGHGDDAGNAAAGRECKDGLLWFRDIGKFAAGDFSMAVVQANQVIEDQSQIESGAFGTFVGVYDGHGGPDCSRYVCDNLFRNLQAILAESQSVVTSEAIHQAFRRTEEGFTALVSELWSSRPQIATTGTCCLVGVICRQTLFVASLGDSRAVLGRRVGNTGGMAAIQLSTEHNANFEAVRQELKELHPNDPQIVVLKHGVWRVKGIIQVSRSIGDVYMKHAQFNREPINAKFRLPEPMNMPFLSANPTILSHPLQPNDSFLIFASDGLWEHLSNDQAVDIVHSSPCAGSAKKLVKAALQEAARKREMRYSDLYKIDKKGCSSKYTTYNS
;
A
#
# COMPACT_ATOMS: atom_id res chain seq x y z
N MET A 1 -36.32 -19.57 15.00
CA MET A 1 -34.91 -20.01 14.94
C MET A 1 -34.28 -19.56 13.64
N LEU A 2 -34.07 -18.26 13.45
CA LEU A 2 -33.23 -17.68 12.39
C LEU A 2 -33.11 -16.17 12.67
N HIS A 3 -32.18 -15.78 13.55
CA HIS A 3 -31.65 -14.40 13.68
C HIS A 3 -30.61 -14.35 14.80
N ALA A 4 -29.53 -15.12 14.68
CA ALA A 4 -28.37 -14.94 15.54
C ALA A 4 -27.10 -15.29 14.79
N LEU A 5 -26.12 -14.40 14.88
CA LEU A 5 -24.69 -14.59 14.57
C LEU A 5 -24.20 -14.25 13.16
N MET A 6 -24.04 -12.95 12.88
CA MET A 6 -22.99 -12.40 12.01
C MET A 6 -22.60 -11.00 12.50
N SER A 7 -21.89 -10.92 13.62
CA SER A 7 -21.08 -9.74 13.95
C SER A 7 -19.61 -10.11 13.76
N LEU A 8 -19.10 -9.94 12.54
CA LEU A 8 -17.67 -9.69 12.35
C LEU A 8 -17.48 -8.18 12.37
N ILE A 9 -16.72 -7.70 13.35
CA ILE A 9 -16.37 -6.30 13.51
C ILE A 9 -15.49 -5.90 12.32
N ALA A 10 -16.09 -5.30 11.28
CA ALA A 10 -15.36 -4.52 10.29
C ALA A 10 -14.99 -3.19 10.95
N ARG A 11 -13.69 -2.88 11.04
CA ARG A 11 -13.23 -1.55 11.44
C ARG A 11 -12.26 -1.05 10.38
N CYS A 12 -12.78 -0.32 9.40
CA CYS A 12 -11.97 0.59 8.59
C CYS A 12 -11.34 1.64 9.53
N TRP A 13 -10.05 1.48 9.87
CA TRP A 13 -9.36 2.32 10.86
C TRP A 13 -8.97 3.67 10.26
N LYS A 14 -9.44 4.75 10.90
CA LYS A 14 -9.19 6.13 10.47
C LYS A 14 -8.18 6.79 11.42
N PRO A 15 -6.87 6.81 11.11
CA PRO A 15 -5.85 7.38 12.01
C PRO A 15 -6.00 8.90 12.27
N PHE A 16 -6.83 9.60 11.50
CA PHE A 16 -7.05 11.06 11.63
C PHE A 16 -8.53 11.50 11.47
N GLY A 17 -9.51 10.63 11.73
CA GLY A 17 -10.95 10.99 11.72
C GLY A 17 -11.39 11.76 12.98
N HIS A 18 -12.40 12.63 12.87
CA HIS A 18 -13.03 13.29 14.03
C HIS A 18 -13.73 12.26 14.94
N GLY A 19 -13.67 12.53 16.25
CA GLY A 19 -13.75 11.53 17.31
C GLY A 19 -15.09 10.86 17.55
N ASP A 20 -14.99 9.71 18.23
CA ASP A 20 -15.87 9.32 19.32
C ASP A 20 -15.04 8.45 20.28
N ASP A 21 -14.76 9.00 21.46
CA ASP A 21 -14.26 8.27 22.62
C ASP A 21 -15.35 7.31 23.10
N ALA A 22 -15.30 6.07 22.63
CA ALA A 22 -16.05 4.97 23.22
C ALA A 22 -15.05 3.86 23.58
N GLY A 23 -14.57 3.93 24.82
CA GLY A 23 -13.67 2.94 25.40
C GLY A 23 -14.30 1.54 25.41
N ASN A 24 -13.48 0.55 25.11
CA ASN A 24 -13.59 -0.74 25.77
C ASN A 24 -12.21 -1.41 25.89
N ALA A 25 -11.84 -1.71 27.13
CA ALA A 25 -10.52 -2.15 27.54
C ALA A 25 -10.32 -3.65 27.23
N ALA A 26 -9.73 -3.98 26.08
CA ALA A 26 -9.13 -5.29 25.79
C ALA A 26 -8.16 -5.31 24.59
N ALA A 27 -7.78 -4.16 24.01
CA ALA A 27 -6.97 -4.08 22.80
C ALA A 27 -5.84 -3.07 22.99
N GLY A 28 -4.63 -3.37 22.49
CA GLY A 28 -3.40 -2.64 22.81
C GLY A 28 -3.42 -1.11 22.61
N ARG A 29 -2.46 -0.43 23.24
CA ARG A 29 -2.40 1.04 23.38
C ARG A 29 -2.29 1.73 22.02
N GLU A 30 -3.37 2.34 21.56
CA GLU A 30 -3.38 3.29 20.44
C GLU A 30 -2.92 4.65 20.96
N CYS A 31 -1.97 5.27 20.26
CA CYS A 31 -1.35 6.52 20.68
C CYS A 31 -1.14 7.46 19.49
N LYS A 32 -1.21 8.75 19.78
CA LYS A 32 -0.87 9.83 18.84
C LYS A 32 0.19 10.72 19.48
N ASP A 33 1.24 11.01 18.73
CA ASP A 33 2.36 11.87 19.12
C ASP A 33 2.67 12.83 17.96
N GLY A 34 2.06 14.02 17.99
CA GLY A 34 2.13 14.98 16.89
C GLY A 34 1.56 14.43 15.58
N LEU A 35 2.44 14.31 14.57
CA LEU A 35 2.13 13.76 13.24
C LEU A 35 2.23 12.23 13.17
N LEU A 36 2.70 11.59 14.25
CA LEU A 36 2.86 10.14 14.34
C LEU A 36 1.63 9.54 15.01
N TRP A 37 0.97 8.64 14.31
CA TRP A 37 -0.01 7.72 14.87
C TRP A 37 0.59 6.32 14.95
N PHE A 38 0.35 5.59 16.03
CA PHE A 38 0.83 4.22 16.15
C PHE A 38 -0.04 3.38 17.08
N ARG A 39 0.04 2.07 16.84
CA ARG A 39 -0.47 1.01 17.69
C ARG A 39 0.67 0.08 18.02
N ASP A 40 1.06 0.08 19.29
CA ASP A 40 2.23 -0.69 19.72
C ASP A 40 2.00 -2.18 19.51
N ILE A 41 0.81 -2.68 19.89
CA ILE A 41 0.43 -4.08 19.66
C ILE A 41 -1.07 -4.21 19.33
N GLY A 42 -1.37 -5.07 18.38
CA GLY A 42 -2.71 -5.54 18.05
C GLY A 42 -2.68 -7.05 17.81
N LYS A 43 -3.86 -7.67 17.83
CA LYS A 43 -4.02 -9.11 17.63
C LYS A 43 -4.86 -9.39 16.40
N PHE A 44 -4.56 -10.49 15.72
CA PHE A 44 -5.34 -11.05 14.62
C PHE A 44 -5.36 -12.57 14.72
N ALA A 45 -6.08 -13.25 13.82
CA ALA A 45 -6.28 -14.70 13.90
C ALA A 45 -4.98 -15.54 13.85
N ALA A 46 -3.90 -14.98 13.31
CA ALA A 46 -2.64 -15.68 13.08
C ALA A 46 -1.41 -14.99 13.72
N GLY A 47 -1.61 -14.10 14.71
CA GLY A 47 -0.50 -13.54 15.48
C GLY A 47 -0.74 -12.14 16.04
N ASP A 48 0.37 -11.49 16.40
CA ASP A 48 0.42 -10.11 16.88
C ASP A 48 0.99 -9.17 15.79
N PHE A 49 0.56 -7.92 15.80
CA PHE A 49 1.06 -6.89 14.89
C PHE A 49 1.37 -5.59 15.61
N SER A 50 2.29 -4.81 15.06
CA SER A 50 2.51 -3.40 15.40
C SER A 50 2.31 -2.56 14.14
N MET A 51 1.80 -1.35 14.32
CA MET A 51 1.48 -0.47 13.19
C MET A 51 1.82 0.97 13.52
N ALA A 52 2.33 1.71 12.55
CA ALA A 52 2.61 3.12 12.70
C ALA A 52 2.48 3.87 11.37
N VAL A 53 2.11 5.14 11.47
CA VAL A 53 1.82 6.03 10.35
C VAL A 53 2.34 7.41 10.71
N VAL A 54 3.13 8.03 9.84
CA VAL A 54 3.49 9.44 9.98
C VAL A 54 2.80 10.24 8.88
N GLN A 55 2.09 11.29 9.28
CA GLN A 55 1.49 12.22 8.34
C GLN A 55 2.55 13.20 7.85
N ALA A 56 2.85 13.20 6.54
CA ALA A 56 3.68 14.24 5.95
C ALA A 56 2.99 15.08 4.85
N ASN A 57 1.80 14.71 4.39
CA ASN A 57 0.92 15.56 3.58
C ASN A 57 -0.15 16.28 4.44
N GLN A 58 -0.68 17.41 3.95
CA GLN A 58 -1.79 18.12 4.62
C GLN A 58 -3.00 17.20 4.84
N VAL A 59 -3.32 16.41 3.81
CA VAL A 59 -4.29 15.32 3.88
C VAL A 59 -3.49 14.04 3.71
N ILE A 60 -3.65 13.08 4.63
CA ILE A 60 -3.01 11.78 4.47
C ILE A 60 -3.68 11.04 3.31
N GLU A 61 -2.87 10.66 2.33
CA GLU A 61 -3.32 9.90 1.17
C GLU A 61 -3.23 8.40 1.45
N ASP A 62 -2.19 7.96 2.16
CA ASP A 62 -2.04 6.54 2.51
C ASP A 62 -3.24 6.02 3.31
N GLN A 63 -3.69 4.82 2.94
CA GLN A 63 -4.66 3.99 3.64
C GLN A 63 -4.04 2.64 4.01
N SER A 64 -4.66 1.94 4.96
CA SER A 64 -4.10 0.71 5.50
C SER A 64 -5.18 -0.03 6.27
N GLN A 65 -5.19 -1.35 6.16
CA GLN A 65 -6.20 -2.19 6.80
C GLN A 65 -5.61 -3.52 7.27
N ILE A 66 -6.17 -4.05 8.34
CA ILE A 66 -5.93 -5.42 8.78
C ILE A 66 -7.30 -6.00 9.12
N GLU A 67 -7.66 -7.06 8.43
CA GLU A 67 -8.95 -7.73 8.61
C GLU A 67 -8.70 -9.21 8.90
N SER A 68 -9.44 -9.78 9.85
CA SER A 68 -9.42 -11.22 10.13
C SER A 68 -10.79 -11.80 9.87
N GLY A 69 -10.84 -12.90 9.12
CA GLY A 69 -12.09 -13.58 8.79
C GLY A 69 -11.92 -15.06 8.58
N ALA A 70 -13.00 -15.71 8.13
CA ALA A 70 -13.05 -17.16 7.94
C ALA A 70 -11.98 -17.70 6.96
N PHE A 71 -11.51 -16.85 6.04
CA PHE A 71 -10.47 -17.20 5.07
C PHE A 71 -9.05 -16.81 5.50
N GLY A 72 -8.87 -16.30 6.72
CA GLY A 72 -7.56 -15.93 7.26
C GLY A 72 -7.41 -14.44 7.51
N THR A 73 -6.18 -13.95 7.42
CA THR A 73 -5.83 -12.55 7.70
C THR A 73 -5.47 -11.82 6.44
N PHE A 74 -6.15 -10.70 6.22
CA PHE A 74 -5.88 -9.76 5.15
C PHE A 74 -5.15 -8.55 5.70
N VAL A 75 -4.13 -8.12 4.98
CA VAL A 75 -3.31 -6.95 5.24
C VAL A 75 -3.31 -6.11 3.97
N GLY A 76 -3.58 -4.81 4.10
CA GLY A 76 -3.48 -3.86 3.00
C GLY A 76 -2.68 -2.63 3.40
N VAL A 77 -1.74 -2.22 2.55
CA VAL A 77 -1.09 -0.92 2.57
C VAL A 77 -1.34 -0.27 1.21
N TYR A 78 -1.95 0.92 1.24
CA TYR A 78 -2.36 1.63 0.03
C TYR A 78 -1.71 3.01 0.04
N ASP A 79 -0.71 3.21 -0.79
CA ASP A 79 -0.03 4.49 -0.94
C ASP A 79 -0.81 5.34 -1.93
N GLY A 80 -1.41 6.43 -1.48
CA GLY A 80 -2.32 7.23 -2.30
C GLY A 80 -1.60 8.42 -2.92
N HIS A 81 -1.96 8.79 -4.13
CA HIS A 81 -1.41 9.98 -4.79
C HIS A 81 -2.46 10.74 -5.60
N GLY A 82 -2.24 12.05 -5.74
CA GLY A 82 -3.15 12.96 -6.45
C GLY A 82 -4.43 13.28 -5.67
N GLY A 83 -4.53 12.81 -4.43
CA GLY A 83 -5.69 12.87 -3.54
C GLY A 83 -5.96 11.53 -2.84
N PRO A 84 -6.69 11.52 -1.71
CA PRO A 84 -6.94 10.31 -0.93
C PRO A 84 -8.12 9.47 -1.43
N ASP A 85 -8.84 9.92 -2.47
CA ASP A 85 -10.10 9.30 -2.89
C ASP A 85 -9.92 7.85 -3.34
N CYS A 86 -8.90 7.57 -4.16
CA CYS A 86 -8.65 6.23 -4.68
C CYS A 86 -8.20 5.25 -3.57
N SER A 87 -7.23 5.64 -2.75
CA SER A 87 -6.75 4.80 -1.64
C SER A 87 -7.84 4.51 -0.60
N ARG A 88 -8.74 5.48 -0.32
CA ARG A 88 -9.93 5.26 0.52
C ARG A 88 -10.90 4.28 -0.12
N TYR A 89 -11.20 4.45 -1.41
CA TYR A 89 -12.06 3.53 -2.13
C TYR A 89 -11.52 2.10 -2.09
N VAL A 90 -10.22 1.91 -2.34
CA VAL A 90 -9.58 0.59 -2.25
C VAL A 90 -9.71 0.02 -0.84
N CYS A 91 -9.44 0.83 0.19
CA CYS A 91 -9.56 0.40 1.58
C CYS A 91 -10.98 -0.04 1.97
N ASP A 92 -12.01 0.55 1.37
CA ASP A 92 -13.41 0.23 1.64
C ASP A 92 -13.92 -0.97 0.82
N ASN A 93 -13.29 -1.31 -0.31
CA ASN A 93 -13.85 -2.23 -1.30
C ASN A 93 -13.00 -3.49 -1.57
N LEU A 94 -11.66 -3.41 -1.55
CA LEU A 94 -10.82 -4.52 -2.02
C LEU A 94 -11.01 -5.81 -1.22
N PHE A 95 -11.02 -5.70 0.11
CA PHE A 95 -11.28 -6.84 0.99
C PHE A 95 -12.71 -7.36 0.86
N ARG A 96 -13.71 -6.47 0.69
CA ARG A 96 -15.12 -6.87 0.50
C ARG A 96 -15.31 -7.60 -0.82
N ASN A 97 -14.65 -7.15 -1.88
CA ASN A 97 -14.63 -7.82 -3.17
C ASN A 97 -14.01 -9.22 -3.06
N LEU A 98 -12.87 -9.34 -2.37
CA LEU A 98 -12.25 -10.64 -2.11
C LEU A 98 -13.19 -11.55 -1.30
N GLN A 99 -13.82 -11.03 -0.25
CA GLN A 99 -14.81 -11.74 0.55
C GLN A 99 -15.97 -12.28 -0.29
N ALA A 100 -16.55 -11.43 -1.14
CA ALA A 100 -17.66 -11.80 -2.00
C ALA A 100 -17.26 -12.92 -2.98
N ILE A 101 -16.09 -12.78 -3.63
CA ILE A 101 -15.56 -13.80 -4.57
C ILE A 101 -15.37 -15.15 -3.87
N LEU A 102 -14.80 -15.16 -2.66
CA LEU A 102 -14.59 -16.39 -1.91
C LEU A 102 -15.91 -17.02 -1.42
N ALA A 103 -16.89 -16.19 -1.07
CA ALA A 103 -18.23 -16.66 -0.69
C ALA A 103 -19.00 -17.26 -1.88
N GLU A 104 -18.96 -16.62 -3.05
CA GLU A 104 -19.60 -17.07 -4.29
C GLU A 104 -19.04 -18.43 -4.75
N SER A 105 -17.73 -18.61 -4.64
CA SER A 105 -17.03 -19.80 -5.17
C SER A 105 -16.87 -20.94 -4.18
N GLN A 106 -17.26 -20.77 -2.90
CA GLN A 106 -16.91 -21.67 -1.79
C GLN A 106 -15.42 -22.07 -1.78
N SER A 107 -14.56 -21.18 -2.27
CA SER A 107 -13.17 -21.51 -2.59
C SER A 107 -12.21 -21.01 -1.52
N VAL A 108 -11.02 -21.59 -1.52
CA VAL A 108 -9.89 -21.09 -0.75
C VAL A 108 -9.30 -19.85 -1.40
N VAL A 109 -8.50 -19.11 -0.64
CA VAL A 109 -7.71 -18.00 -1.21
C VAL A 109 -6.79 -18.55 -2.30
N THR A 110 -6.87 -17.96 -3.49
CA THR A 110 -6.02 -18.27 -4.65
C THR A 110 -5.54 -16.97 -5.30
N SER A 111 -4.46 -17.04 -6.08
CA SER A 111 -3.98 -15.89 -6.85
C SER A 111 -5.05 -15.35 -7.80
N GLU A 112 -5.87 -16.23 -8.39
CA GLU A 112 -6.96 -15.82 -9.28
C GLU A 112 -8.06 -15.06 -8.54
N ALA A 113 -8.47 -15.51 -7.34
CA ALA A 113 -9.44 -14.78 -6.54
C ALA A 113 -8.94 -13.39 -6.15
N ILE A 114 -7.64 -13.26 -5.85
CA ILE A 114 -7.02 -11.96 -5.56
C ILE A 114 -6.97 -11.09 -6.82
N HIS A 115 -6.57 -11.63 -7.97
CA HIS A 115 -6.62 -10.90 -9.25
C HIS A 115 -8.02 -10.38 -9.56
N GLN A 116 -9.06 -11.21 -9.37
CA GLN A 116 -10.45 -10.82 -9.57
C GLN A 116 -10.89 -9.74 -8.58
N ALA A 117 -10.43 -9.78 -7.33
CA ALA A 117 -10.72 -8.74 -6.35
C ALA A 117 -10.12 -7.39 -6.76
N PHE A 118 -8.87 -7.38 -7.25
CA PHE A 118 -8.23 -6.18 -7.79
C PHE A 118 -8.99 -5.65 -9.03
N ARG A 119 -9.37 -6.54 -9.95
CA ARG A 119 -10.13 -6.19 -11.15
C ARG A 119 -11.49 -5.56 -10.80
N ARG A 120 -12.30 -6.20 -9.95
CA ARG A 120 -13.60 -5.67 -9.49
C ARG A 120 -13.43 -4.31 -8.81
N THR A 121 -12.32 -4.10 -8.08
CA THR A 121 -12.05 -2.84 -7.39
C THR A 121 -11.68 -1.72 -8.36
N GLU A 122 -10.84 -2.00 -9.37
CA GLU A 122 -10.49 -1.04 -10.44
C GLU A 122 -11.72 -0.66 -11.29
N GLU A 123 -12.53 -1.64 -11.69
CA GLU A 123 -13.76 -1.43 -12.45
C GLU A 123 -14.75 -0.57 -11.65
N GLY A 124 -14.94 -0.88 -10.36
CA GLY A 124 -15.79 -0.12 -9.46
C GLY A 124 -15.31 1.33 -9.28
N PHE A 125 -14.00 1.55 -9.15
CA PHE A 125 -13.45 2.90 -9.06
C PHE A 125 -13.60 3.68 -10.38
N THR A 126 -13.39 3.01 -11.51
CA THR A 126 -13.60 3.61 -12.85
C THR A 126 -15.06 4.00 -13.08
N ALA A 127 -16.01 3.19 -12.60
CA ALA A 127 -17.43 3.52 -12.62
C ALA A 127 -17.73 4.76 -11.76
N LEU A 128 -17.15 4.85 -10.55
CA LEU A 128 -17.27 6.03 -9.69
C LEU A 128 -16.70 7.29 -10.34
N VAL A 129 -15.55 7.20 -11.03
CA VAL A 129 -14.97 8.31 -11.81
C VAL A 129 -15.93 8.76 -12.92
N SER A 130 -16.57 7.80 -13.60
CA SER A 130 -17.55 8.08 -14.65
C SER A 130 -18.77 8.83 -14.11
N GLU A 131 -19.32 8.38 -12.97
CA GLU A 131 -20.46 9.00 -12.29
C GLU A 131 -20.16 10.43 -11.85
N LEU A 132 -18.96 10.64 -11.29
CA LEU A 132 -18.56 11.93 -10.74
C LEU A 132 -17.88 12.86 -11.76
N TRP A 133 -17.76 12.47 -13.03
CA TRP A 133 -16.97 13.20 -14.03
C TRP A 133 -17.42 14.66 -14.19
N SER A 134 -18.72 14.92 -14.20
CA SER A 134 -19.27 16.26 -14.41
C SER A 134 -19.15 17.18 -13.20
N SER A 135 -19.10 16.63 -11.98
CA SER A 135 -19.13 17.41 -10.73
C SER A 135 -17.77 17.44 -10.02
N ARG A 136 -16.96 16.38 -10.15
CA ARG A 136 -15.69 16.19 -9.47
C ARG A 136 -14.64 15.50 -10.36
N PRO A 137 -14.33 16.05 -11.54
CA PRO A 137 -13.46 15.42 -12.56
C PRO A 137 -12.05 15.08 -12.09
N GLN A 138 -11.52 15.80 -11.11
CA GLN A 138 -10.19 15.58 -10.54
C GLN A 138 -10.02 14.19 -9.90
N ILE A 139 -11.12 13.50 -9.57
CA ILE A 139 -11.04 12.12 -9.06
C ILE A 139 -10.34 11.19 -10.07
N ALA A 140 -10.45 11.46 -11.37
CA ALA A 140 -9.80 10.69 -12.42
C ALA A 140 -8.27 10.72 -12.33
N THR A 141 -7.69 11.75 -11.70
CA THR A 141 -6.24 11.91 -11.51
C THR A 141 -5.74 11.40 -10.15
N THR A 142 -6.62 10.78 -9.36
CA THR A 142 -6.25 10.11 -8.11
C THR A 142 -5.94 8.65 -8.38
N GLY A 143 -4.92 8.13 -7.73
CA GLY A 143 -4.53 6.73 -7.83
C GLY A 143 -3.92 6.22 -6.54
N THR A 144 -3.63 4.92 -6.51
CA THR A 144 -2.98 4.32 -5.35
C THR A 144 -2.15 3.10 -5.74
N CYS A 145 -0.95 2.99 -5.17
CA CYS A 145 -0.22 1.72 -5.09
C CYS A 145 -0.91 0.83 -4.06
N CYS A 146 -0.92 -0.48 -4.30
CA CYS A 146 -1.55 -1.46 -3.42
C CYS A 146 -0.57 -2.60 -3.12
N LEU A 147 -0.31 -2.80 -1.83
CA LEU A 147 0.38 -3.97 -1.33
C LEU A 147 -0.58 -4.74 -0.41
N VAL A 148 -0.90 -5.97 -0.80
CA VAL A 148 -1.83 -6.83 -0.08
C VAL A 148 -1.13 -8.12 0.35
N GLY A 149 -1.27 -8.47 1.62
CA GLY A 149 -0.91 -9.76 2.19
C GLY A 149 -2.16 -10.54 2.58
N VAL A 150 -2.27 -11.79 2.16
CA VAL A 150 -3.32 -12.70 2.64
C VAL A 150 -2.70 -13.95 3.22
N ILE A 151 -2.85 -14.15 4.53
CA ILE A 151 -2.34 -15.30 5.26
C ILE A 151 -3.51 -16.27 5.47
N CYS A 152 -3.46 -17.41 4.78
CA CYS A 152 -4.48 -18.45 4.84
C CYS A 152 -3.81 -19.83 4.86
N ARG A 153 -4.17 -20.69 5.81
CA ARG A 153 -3.71 -22.10 5.88
C ARG A 153 -2.19 -22.27 5.66
N GLN A 154 -1.38 -21.53 6.42
CA GLN A 154 0.11 -21.54 6.33
C GLN A 154 0.66 -21.09 4.97
N THR A 155 -0.14 -20.46 4.12
CA THR A 155 0.31 -19.85 2.88
C THR A 155 0.12 -18.34 2.98
N LEU A 156 1.15 -17.59 2.62
CA LEU A 156 1.11 -16.16 2.44
C LEU A 156 1.01 -15.84 0.95
N PHE A 157 -0.04 -15.13 0.55
CA PHE A 157 -0.12 -14.49 -0.75
C PHE A 157 0.29 -13.03 -0.62
N VAL A 158 1.23 -12.57 -1.45
CA VAL A 158 1.64 -11.17 -1.54
C VAL A 158 1.28 -10.65 -2.92
N ALA A 159 0.28 -9.78 -3.00
CA ALA A 159 -0.09 -9.06 -4.22
C ALA A 159 0.48 -7.64 -4.17
N SER A 160 1.29 -7.31 -5.17
CA SER A 160 2.03 -6.04 -5.27
C SER A 160 1.65 -5.31 -6.55
N LEU A 161 1.35 -4.02 -6.42
CA LEU A 161 0.92 -3.14 -7.50
C LEU A 161 1.39 -1.73 -7.17
N GLY A 162 2.34 -1.21 -7.95
CA GLY A 162 3.12 -0.03 -7.58
C GLY A 162 4.41 -0.42 -6.83
N ASP A 163 4.86 0.42 -5.91
CA ASP A 163 6.21 0.40 -5.31
C ASP A 163 6.23 0.35 -3.77
N SER A 164 5.07 0.06 -3.15
CA SER A 164 5.04 -0.47 -1.79
C SER A 164 5.67 -1.87 -1.75
N ARG A 165 6.33 -2.22 -0.64
CA ARG A 165 7.13 -3.45 -0.54
C ARG A 165 6.82 -4.28 0.71
N ALA A 166 6.83 -5.60 0.53
CA ALA A 166 6.75 -6.61 1.58
C ALA A 166 8.10 -7.32 1.76
N VAL A 167 8.56 -7.41 3.02
CA VAL A 167 9.82 -8.07 3.38
C VAL A 167 9.57 -9.07 4.52
N LEU A 168 10.10 -10.28 4.36
CA LEU A 168 10.10 -11.35 5.35
C LEU A 168 11.43 -11.37 6.10
N GLY A 169 11.34 -11.34 7.43
CA GLY A 169 12.45 -11.71 8.32
C GLY A 169 12.45 -13.22 8.51
N ARG A 170 13.48 -13.90 8.00
CA ARG A 170 13.68 -15.35 8.20
C ARG A 170 14.92 -15.62 9.06
N ARG A 171 14.78 -16.51 10.05
CA ARG A 171 15.92 -16.96 10.86
C ARG A 171 16.87 -17.81 10.02
N VAL A 172 18.16 -17.50 10.07
CA VAL A 172 19.22 -18.21 9.36
C VAL A 172 20.23 -18.81 10.33
N GLY A 173 20.52 -20.10 10.13
CA GLY A 173 21.51 -20.84 10.92
C GLY A 173 21.15 -21.00 12.39
N ASN A 174 22.10 -21.55 13.15
CA ASN A 174 21.94 -21.78 14.60
C ASN A 174 22.38 -20.58 15.44
N THR A 175 22.93 -19.54 14.81
CA THR A 175 23.48 -18.34 15.47
C THR A 175 22.42 -17.28 15.77
N GLY A 176 21.18 -17.47 15.32
CA GLY A 176 20.06 -16.56 15.59
C GLY A 176 19.99 -15.34 14.68
N GLY A 177 20.80 -15.26 13.60
CA GLY A 177 20.74 -14.18 12.63
C GLY A 177 19.44 -14.17 11.82
N MET A 178 19.10 -13.00 11.26
CA MET A 178 17.92 -12.82 10.41
C MET A 178 18.33 -12.43 8.99
N ALA A 179 17.78 -13.10 7.99
CA ALA A 179 17.86 -12.67 6.60
C ALA A 179 16.61 -11.89 6.20
N ALA A 180 16.82 -10.83 5.42
CA ALA A 180 15.74 -10.08 4.80
C ALA A 180 15.42 -10.63 3.41
N ILE A 181 14.19 -11.12 3.22
CA ILE A 181 13.72 -11.69 1.95
C ILE A 181 12.60 -10.82 1.42
N GLN A 182 12.82 -10.14 0.30
CA GLN A 182 11.77 -9.36 -0.36
C GLN A 182 10.76 -10.30 -1.03
N LEU A 183 9.47 -10.08 -0.75
CA LEU A 183 8.37 -10.92 -1.25
C LEU A 183 7.51 -10.24 -2.32
N SER A 184 7.80 -8.98 -2.65
CA SER A 184 7.04 -8.17 -3.61
C SER A 184 7.90 -7.68 -4.77
N THR A 185 7.31 -7.62 -5.97
CA THR A 185 7.92 -6.94 -7.12
C THR A 185 7.52 -5.46 -7.10
N GLU A 186 8.48 -4.57 -7.31
CA GLU A 186 8.22 -3.13 -7.35
C GLU A 186 8.06 -2.66 -8.79
N HIS A 187 7.01 -1.87 -9.03
CA HIS A 187 6.60 -1.41 -10.35
C HIS A 187 6.89 0.09 -10.50
N ASN A 188 8.15 0.50 -10.25
CA ASN A 188 8.62 1.89 -10.35
C ASN A 188 9.56 2.06 -11.55
N ALA A 189 9.38 3.12 -12.34
CA ALA A 189 10.17 3.42 -13.53
C ALA A 189 11.66 3.72 -13.23
N ASN A 190 12.03 3.94 -11.97
CA ASN A 190 13.44 4.02 -11.56
C ASN A 190 14.16 2.66 -11.66
N PHE A 191 13.44 1.53 -11.71
CA PHE A 191 14.01 0.22 -12.00
C PHE A 191 14.13 -0.02 -13.51
N GLU A 192 15.28 -0.49 -13.95
CA GLU A 192 15.55 -0.72 -15.37
C GLU A 192 14.62 -1.76 -15.99
N ALA A 193 14.34 -2.85 -15.28
CA ALA A 193 13.42 -3.89 -15.73
C ALA A 193 12.03 -3.32 -16.06
N VAL A 194 11.50 -2.43 -15.21
CA VAL A 194 10.20 -1.78 -15.42
C VAL A 194 10.26 -0.84 -16.63
N ARG A 195 11.39 -0.16 -16.87
CA ARG A 195 11.57 0.67 -18.07
C ARG A 195 11.57 -0.16 -19.35
N GLN A 196 12.20 -1.35 -19.32
CA GLN A 196 12.21 -2.24 -20.48
C GLN A 196 10.81 -2.82 -20.73
N GLU A 197 10.12 -3.29 -19.69
CA GLU A 197 8.72 -3.75 -19.79
C GLU A 197 7.83 -2.67 -20.42
N LEU A 198 7.92 -1.42 -19.96
CA LEU A 198 7.14 -0.31 -20.51
C LEU A 198 7.43 -0.04 -21.99
N LYS A 199 8.70 -0.12 -22.41
CA LYS A 199 9.11 0.06 -23.82
C LYS A 199 8.65 -1.09 -24.70
N GLU A 200 8.70 -2.33 -24.20
CA GLU A 200 8.24 -3.52 -24.90
C GLU A 200 6.72 -3.50 -25.11
N LEU A 201 5.96 -3.05 -24.11
CA LEU A 201 4.51 -2.88 -24.21
C LEU A 201 4.10 -1.70 -25.11
N HIS A 202 4.96 -0.69 -25.24
CA HIS A 202 4.68 0.52 -26.03
C HIS A 202 5.79 0.80 -27.06
N PRO A 203 6.03 -0.11 -28.02
CA PRO A 203 7.17 -0.01 -28.94
C PRO A 203 7.13 1.23 -29.84
N ASN A 204 5.93 1.81 -30.02
CA ASN A 204 5.70 2.99 -30.86
C ASN A 204 5.61 4.30 -30.06
N ASP A 205 5.84 4.28 -28.75
CA ASP A 205 5.79 5.47 -27.89
C ASP A 205 7.18 5.76 -27.31
N PRO A 206 8.03 6.54 -27.99
CA PRO A 206 9.36 6.88 -27.50
C PRO A 206 9.30 7.73 -26.21
N GLN A 207 8.13 8.25 -25.84
CA GLN A 207 7.91 9.05 -24.64
C GLN A 207 7.24 8.25 -23.52
N ILE A 208 7.12 6.91 -23.63
CA ILE A 208 6.50 6.08 -22.59
C ILE A 208 7.19 6.25 -21.23
N VAL A 209 8.51 6.40 -21.24
CA VAL A 209 9.33 6.63 -20.04
C VAL A 209 10.28 7.80 -20.26
N VAL A 210 10.19 8.82 -19.40
CA VAL A 210 10.94 10.07 -19.53
C VAL A 210 11.68 10.36 -18.24
N LEU A 211 12.97 10.72 -18.35
CA LEU A 211 13.76 11.21 -17.22
C LEU A 211 13.45 12.70 -17.01
N LYS A 212 12.87 13.05 -15.85
CA LYS A 212 12.51 14.42 -15.51
C LYS A 212 12.98 14.76 -14.10
N HIS A 213 13.80 15.82 -14.00
CA HIS A 213 14.44 16.23 -12.73
C HIS A 213 15.17 15.09 -12.01
N GLY A 214 15.91 14.27 -12.77
CA GLY A 214 16.70 13.14 -12.22
C GLY A 214 15.89 11.90 -11.84
N VAL A 215 14.58 11.88 -12.10
CA VAL A 215 13.69 10.76 -11.77
C VAL A 215 12.97 10.26 -13.01
N TRP A 216 12.91 8.94 -13.20
CA TRP A 216 12.21 8.33 -14.32
C TRP A 216 10.71 8.30 -14.07
N ARG A 217 9.92 8.69 -15.08
CA ARG A 217 8.47 8.79 -14.99
C ARG A 217 7.77 8.26 -16.24
N VAL A 218 6.68 7.54 -16.05
CA VAL A 218 5.75 7.13 -17.11
C VAL A 218 5.10 8.38 -17.70
N LYS A 219 5.25 8.57 -19.01
CA LYS A 219 4.85 9.76 -19.76
C LYS A 219 5.32 11.10 -19.17
N GLY A 220 6.38 11.09 -18.35
CA GLY A 220 6.87 12.28 -17.66
C GLY A 220 6.01 12.76 -16.48
N ILE A 221 5.01 11.98 -16.04
CA ILE A 221 4.05 12.36 -14.99
C ILE A 221 4.29 11.57 -13.70
N ILE A 222 4.12 10.25 -13.72
CA ILE A 222 4.06 9.38 -12.53
C ILE A 222 5.25 8.41 -12.49
N GLN A 223 5.72 8.01 -11.30
CA GLN A 223 6.86 7.11 -11.16
C GLN A 223 6.48 5.63 -11.26
N VAL A 224 5.27 5.25 -10.86
CA VAL A 224 4.82 3.86 -10.93
C VAL A 224 4.23 3.49 -12.29
N SER A 225 4.43 2.25 -12.71
CA SER A 225 3.83 1.67 -13.93
C SER A 225 2.51 0.95 -13.66
N ARG A 226 2.18 0.72 -12.38
CA ARG A 226 0.96 0.03 -11.96
C ARG A 226 0.31 0.72 -10.77
N SER A 227 -1.00 0.90 -10.83
CA SER A 227 -1.83 1.53 -9.79
C SER A 227 -3.30 1.14 -9.96
N ILE A 228 -4.11 1.26 -8.91
CA ILE A 228 -5.56 1.37 -9.03
C ILE A 228 -5.87 2.86 -9.18
N GLY A 229 -6.88 3.22 -9.99
CA GLY A 229 -7.15 4.62 -10.32
C GLY A 229 -6.25 5.13 -11.43
N ASP A 230 -5.82 6.40 -11.37
CA ASP A 230 -5.13 7.09 -12.48
C ASP A 230 -5.86 6.88 -13.81
N VAL A 231 -7.19 6.93 -13.76
CA VAL A 231 -8.06 6.50 -14.86
C VAL A 231 -7.82 7.33 -16.12
N TYR A 232 -7.40 8.59 -15.95
CA TYR A 232 -6.94 9.46 -17.05
C TYR A 232 -5.73 8.94 -17.82
N MET A 233 -4.92 8.02 -17.28
CA MET A 233 -3.79 7.38 -17.97
C MET A 233 -4.13 6.01 -18.55
N LYS A 234 -5.35 5.53 -18.31
CA LYS A 234 -5.83 4.20 -18.73
C LYS A 234 -6.93 4.27 -19.79
N HIS A 235 -7.75 5.32 -19.74
CA HIS A 235 -8.90 5.49 -20.61
C HIS A 235 -8.90 6.90 -21.23
N ALA A 236 -8.81 6.96 -22.56
CA ALA A 236 -8.72 8.21 -23.32
C ALA A 236 -9.88 9.19 -23.01
N GLN A 237 -11.08 8.68 -22.73
CA GLN A 237 -12.26 9.49 -22.43
C GLN A 237 -12.12 10.40 -21.18
N PHE A 238 -11.18 10.10 -20.29
CA PHE A 238 -10.90 10.91 -19.09
C PHE A 238 -9.62 11.74 -19.22
N ASN A 239 -8.84 11.56 -20.29
CA ASN A 239 -7.65 12.36 -20.58
C ASN A 239 -8.01 13.67 -21.31
N ARG A 240 -8.94 14.45 -20.76
CA ARG A 240 -9.47 15.66 -21.42
C ARG A 240 -10.02 16.66 -20.43
N GLU A 241 -10.36 17.85 -20.89
CA GLU A 241 -11.07 18.82 -20.05
C GLU A 241 -12.32 18.18 -19.43
N PRO A 242 -12.60 18.44 -18.15
CA PRO A 242 -12.07 19.55 -17.34
C PRO A 242 -10.85 19.23 -16.44
N ILE A 243 -10.14 18.10 -16.59
CA ILE A 243 -8.93 17.89 -15.77
C ILE A 243 -7.82 18.90 -16.14
N ASN A 244 -7.00 19.25 -15.15
CA ASN A 244 -5.95 20.26 -15.33
C ASN A 244 -4.99 19.87 -16.46
N ALA A 245 -4.56 20.85 -17.26
CA ALA A 245 -3.65 20.65 -18.40
C ALA A 245 -2.36 19.89 -18.04
N LYS A 246 -1.86 20.01 -16.81
CA LYS A 246 -0.65 19.28 -16.36
C LYS A 246 -0.81 17.74 -16.36
N PHE A 247 -2.06 17.25 -16.31
CA PHE A 247 -2.38 15.82 -16.35
C PHE A 247 -2.84 15.38 -17.75
N ARG A 248 -3.09 16.30 -18.68
CA ARG A 248 -3.54 15.96 -20.03
C ARG A 248 -2.35 15.49 -20.86
N LEU A 249 -2.37 14.21 -21.25
CA LEU A 249 -1.39 13.60 -22.13
C LEU A 249 -1.71 13.94 -23.60
N PRO A 250 -0.70 14.22 -24.45
CA PRO A 250 -0.92 14.45 -25.87
C PRO A 250 -1.44 13.18 -26.58
N GLU A 251 -2.35 13.36 -27.54
CA GLU A 251 -2.99 12.28 -28.30
C GLU A 251 -2.09 11.65 -29.39
N PRO A 252 -2.33 10.37 -29.77
CA PRO A 252 -3.42 9.50 -29.32
C PRO A 252 -3.03 8.45 -28.27
N MET A 253 -3.89 8.27 -27.25
CA MET A 253 -3.83 7.16 -26.29
C MET A 253 -4.54 5.94 -26.89
N ASN A 254 -3.78 5.09 -27.56
CA ASN A 254 -4.31 3.88 -28.21
C ASN A 254 -4.43 2.69 -27.24
N MET A 255 -3.75 2.74 -26.10
CA MET A 255 -3.76 1.72 -25.06
C MET A 255 -3.47 2.34 -23.68
N PRO A 256 -3.80 1.66 -22.57
CA PRO A 256 -3.49 2.13 -21.23
C PRO A 256 -1.98 2.23 -20.97
N PHE A 257 -1.51 3.36 -20.41
CA PHE A 257 -0.10 3.53 -20.04
C PHE A 257 0.26 2.89 -18.70
N LEU A 258 -0.76 2.64 -17.86
CA LEU A 258 -0.63 2.01 -16.55
C LEU A 258 -1.49 0.76 -16.48
N SER A 259 -1.09 -0.20 -15.65
CA SER A 259 -1.84 -1.43 -15.40
C SER A 259 -2.42 -1.48 -13.99
N ALA A 260 -3.62 -2.02 -13.84
CA ALA A 260 -4.23 -2.35 -12.55
C ALA A 260 -4.01 -3.83 -12.15
N ASN A 261 -3.18 -4.56 -12.88
CA ASN A 261 -2.92 -5.98 -12.62
C ASN A 261 -1.77 -6.17 -11.62
N PRO A 262 -2.03 -6.72 -10.41
CA PRO A 262 -0.98 -6.94 -9.42
C PRO A 262 -0.05 -8.09 -9.85
N THR A 263 1.20 -8.05 -9.40
CA THR A 263 2.07 -9.23 -9.40
C THR A 263 1.86 -9.97 -8.08
N ILE A 264 1.54 -11.27 -8.15
CA ILE A 264 1.20 -12.08 -6.98
C ILE A 264 2.23 -13.18 -6.75
N LEU A 265 2.82 -13.19 -5.55
CA LEU A 265 3.65 -14.28 -5.04
C LEU A 265 2.81 -15.15 -4.09
N SER A 266 2.93 -16.47 -4.21
CA SER A 266 2.45 -17.43 -3.20
C SER A 266 3.65 -18.03 -2.47
N HIS A 267 3.69 -17.85 -1.15
CA HIS A 267 4.80 -18.24 -0.29
C HIS A 267 4.31 -19.18 0.82
N PRO A 268 4.66 -20.47 0.80
CA PRO A 268 4.40 -21.39 1.91
C PRO A 268 5.23 -20.99 3.13
N LEU A 269 4.56 -20.61 4.23
CA LEU A 269 5.21 -20.19 5.47
C LEU A 269 5.99 -21.35 6.07
N GLN A 270 7.21 -21.06 6.51
CA GLN A 270 8.11 -22.03 7.13
C GLN A 270 8.30 -21.74 8.61
N PRO A 271 8.65 -22.73 9.45
CA PRO A 271 8.88 -22.52 10.89
C PRO A 271 9.96 -21.49 11.24
N ASN A 272 10.87 -21.17 10.31
CA ASN A 272 11.90 -20.15 10.48
C ASN A 272 11.49 -18.77 9.95
N ASP A 273 10.31 -18.63 9.35
CA ASP A 273 9.71 -17.34 9.01
C ASP A 273 9.23 -16.69 10.31
N SER A 274 9.86 -15.58 10.72
CA SER A 274 9.64 -15.00 12.05
C SER A 274 8.69 -13.80 12.02
N PHE A 275 8.83 -12.94 11.00
CA PHE A 275 8.01 -11.74 10.90
C PHE A 275 7.89 -11.23 9.47
N LEU A 276 6.83 -10.46 9.20
CA LEU A 276 6.62 -9.77 7.93
C LEU A 276 6.60 -8.25 8.15
N ILE A 277 7.11 -7.49 7.19
CA ILE A 277 7.05 -6.03 7.15
C ILE A 277 6.31 -5.63 5.88
N PHE A 278 5.21 -4.89 6.03
CA PHE A 278 4.47 -4.28 4.92
C PHE A 278 4.54 -2.77 5.07
N ALA A 279 4.99 -2.06 4.04
CA ALA A 279 5.12 -0.61 4.09
C ALA A 279 5.09 0.05 2.71
N SER A 280 4.68 1.33 2.69
CA SER A 280 4.76 2.22 1.52
C SER A 280 6.20 2.62 1.21
N ASP A 281 6.41 3.22 0.03
CA ASP A 281 7.73 3.61 -0.45
C ASP A 281 8.44 4.57 0.52
N GLY A 282 7.71 5.40 1.26
CA GLY A 282 8.30 6.32 2.23
C GLY A 282 9.06 5.68 3.39
N LEU A 283 8.88 4.38 3.66
CA LEU A 283 9.83 3.60 4.47
C LEU A 283 11.08 3.26 3.63
N TRP A 284 10.85 2.65 2.48
CA TRP A 284 11.87 1.97 1.67
C TRP A 284 12.79 2.93 0.90
N GLU A 285 12.40 4.19 0.73
CA GLU A 285 13.26 5.28 0.26
C GLU A 285 14.35 5.65 1.29
N HIS A 286 14.17 5.22 2.55
CA HIS A 286 15.03 5.60 3.65
C HIS A 286 15.77 4.40 4.25
N LEU A 287 15.13 3.23 4.38
CA LEU A 287 15.76 2.04 4.94
C LEU A 287 15.90 0.93 3.90
N SER A 288 17.05 0.26 3.93
CA SER A 288 17.23 -1.02 3.23
C SER A 288 16.43 -2.15 3.91
N ASN A 289 16.24 -3.26 3.18
CA ASN A 289 15.57 -4.44 3.70
C ASN A 289 16.27 -4.99 4.96
N ASP A 290 17.61 -5.06 4.94
CA ASP A 290 18.40 -5.55 6.07
C ASP A 290 18.27 -4.64 7.30
N GLN A 291 18.40 -3.31 7.11
CA GLN A 291 18.21 -2.35 8.20
C GLN A 291 16.82 -2.47 8.84
N ALA A 292 15.78 -2.62 8.03
CA ALA A 292 14.41 -2.77 8.54
C ALA A 292 14.24 -4.09 9.32
N VAL A 293 14.77 -5.20 8.80
CA VAL A 293 14.75 -6.50 9.49
C VAL A 293 15.55 -6.46 10.78
N ASP A 294 16.73 -5.84 10.80
CA ASP A 294 17.55 -5.70 12.01
C ASP A 294 16.84 -4.88 13.10
N ILE A 295 16.17 -3.80 12.72
CA ILE A 295 15.39 -2.98 13.66
C ILE A 295 14.24 -3.78 14.27
N VAL A 296 13.51 -4.56 13.46
CA VAL A 296 12.39 -5.38 13.96
C VAL A 296 12.90 -6.53 14.82
N HIS A 297 13.95 -7.23 14.39
CA HIS A 297 14.54 -8.35 15.11
C HIS A 297 15.10 -7.94 16.48
N SER A 298 15.75 -6.77 16.56
CA SER A 298 16.31 -6.23 17.81
C SER A 298 15.27 -5.54 18.71
N SER A 299 13.99 -5.60 18.35
CA SER A 299 12.90 -4.93 19.06
C SER A 299 11.86 -5.92 19.59
N PRO A 300 11.23 -5.62 20.73
CA PRO A 300 9.95 -6.23 21.06
C PRO A 300 8.97 -5.99 19.91
N CYS A 301 8.08 -6.96 19.66
CA CYS A 301 7.00 -6.80 18.68
C CYS A 301 6.23 -5.50 18.97
N ALA A 302 5.93 -5.25 20.24
CA ALA A 302 5.31 -4.02 20.71
C ALA A 302 6.13 -2.77 20.34
N GLY A 303 5.60 -1.95 19.43
CA GLY A 303 6.21 -0.69 18.99
C GLY A 303 7.33 -0.84 17.95
N SER A 304 7.52 -2.03 17.38
CA SER A 304 8.51 -2.25 16.30
C SER A 304 8.23 -1.39 15.06
N ALA A 305 6.96 -1.25 14.65
CA ALA A 305 6.58 -0.36 13.54
C ALA A 305 6.91 1.10 13.84
N LYS A 306 6.67 1.56 15.08
CA LYS A 306 7.02 2.91 15.52
C LYS A 306 8.52 3.17 15.43
N LYS A 307 9.36 2.18 15.78
CA LYS A 307 10.82 2.29 15.67
C LYS A 307 11.27 2.38 14.21
N LEU A 308 10.68 1.61 13.30
CA LEU A 308 10.94 1.74 11.87
C LEU A 308 10.66 3.15 11.36
N VAL A 309 9.50 3.73 11.71
CA VAL A 309 9.14 5.11 11.30
C VAL A 309 10.17 6.10 11.80
N LYS A 310 10.55 6.00 13.07
CA LYS A 310 11.54 6.90 13.67
C LYS A 310 12.89 6.79 12.98
N ALA A 311 13.35 5.58 12.68
CA ALA A 311 14.60 5.36 11.96
C ALA A 311 14.55 5.93 10.53
N ALA A 312 13.45 5.70 9.80
CA ALA A 312 13.25 6.26 8.47
C ALA A 312 13.25 7.79 8.48
N LEU A 313 12.55 8.42 9.44
CA LEU A 313 12.55 9.87 9.61
C LEU A 313 13.94 10.41 9.99
N GLN A 314 14.72 9.71 10.81
CA GLN A 314 16.09 10.10 11.13
C GLN A 314 16.99 10.08 9.87
N GLU A 315 16.87 9.05 9.05
CA GLU A 315 17.60 8.93 7.79
C GLU A 315 17.15 9.97 6.77
N ALA A 316 15.85 10.28 6.70
CA ALA A 316 15.31 11.36 5.89
C ALA A 316 15.88 12.73 6.30
N ALA A 317 15.99 12.99 7.62
CA ALA A 317 16.60 14.21 8.15
C ALA A 317 18.06 14.32 7.72
N ARG A 318 18.81 13.20 7.85
CA ARG A 318 20.22 13.11 7.48
C ARG A 318 20.43 13.38 6.00
N LYS A 319 19.62 12.79 5.11
CA LYS A 319 19.69 13.01 3.65
C LYS A 319 19.39 14.45 3.25
N ARG A 320 18.62 15.19 4.05
CA ARG A 320 18.29 16.61 3.83
C ARG A 320 19.23 17.58 4.57
N GLU A 321 20.26 17.08 5.25
CA GLU A 321 21.17 17.87 6.10
C GLU A 321 20.43 18.71 7.17
N MET A 322 19.33 18.17 7.70
CA MET A 322 18.46 18.84 8.66
C MET A 322 18.41 18.11 10.01
N ARG A 323 18.01 18.82 11.07
CA ARG A 323 17.71 18.18 12.36
C ARG A 323 16.36 17.45 12.27
N TYR A 324 16.26 16.32 12.97
CA TYR A 324 15.01 15.57 13.09
C TYR A 324 13.82 16.43 13.57
N SER A 325 14.07 17.36 14.51
CA SER A 325 13.06 18.31 15.01
C SER A 325 12.52 19.26 13.94
N ASP A 326 13.28 19.50 12.88
CA ASP A 326 12.95 20.46 11.83
C ASP A 326 12.17 19.81 10.69
N LEU A 327 12.18 18.46 10.56
CA LEU A 327 11.30 17.73 9.65
C LEU A 327 9.82 18.03 9.91
N TYR A 328 9.43 18.17 11.19
CA TYR A 328 8.06 18.50 11.59
C TYR A 328 7.65 19.93 11.22
N LYS A 329 8.61 20.77 10.80
CA LYS A 329 8.41 22.18 10.45
C LYS A 329 8.49 22.42 8.94
N ILE A 330 8.89 21.43 8.13
CA ILE A 330 8.93 21.57 6.67
C ILE A 330 7.51 21.71 6.14
N ASP A 331 7.31 22.69 5.26
CA ASP A 331 6.04 22.93 4.60
C ASP A 331 5.59 21.67 3.82
N LYS A 332 4.33 21.29 4.02
CA LYS A 332 3.78 19.95 3.79
C LYS A 332 3.68 19.56 2.32
N LYS A 333 4.81 19.24 1.70
CA LYS A 333 4.91 18.72 0.33
C LYS A 333 5.66 17.38 0.32
N GLY A 334 4.91 16.28 0.29
CA GLY A 334 5.33 15.03 -0.34
C GLY A 334 6.23 14.11 0.49
N CYS A 335 5.76 13.66 1.65
CA CYS A 335 6.19 12.35 2.18
C CYS A 335 4.93 11.61 2.67
N SER A 336 4.76 10.37 2.24
CA SER A 336 3.89 9.39 2.86
C SER A 336 4.77 8.45 3.68
N SER A 337 4.32 7.88 4.80
CA SER A 337 4.92 6.63 5.27
C SER A 337 3.97 5.89 6.22
N LYS A 338 3.67 4.63 5.89
CA LYS A 338 2.98 3.67 6.74
C LYS A 338 3.78 2.40 6.91
N TYR A 339 3.74 1.83 8.10
CA TYR A 339 4.55 0.71 8.51
C TYR A 339 3.65 -0.25 9.30
N THR A 340 3.61 -1.50 8.87
CA THR A 340 3.05 -2.59 9.67
C THR A 340 4.08 -3.69 9.79
N THR A 341 4.39 -4.07 11.04
CA THR A 341 5.29 -5.17 11.37
C THR A 341 4.47 -6.29 12.02
N TYR A 342 4.67 -7.51 11.57
CA TYR A 342 3.94 -8.70 12.01
C TYR A 342 4.90 -9.65 12.68
N ASN A 343 4.70 -10.03 13.94
CA ASN A 343 5.49 -11.07 14.57
C ASN A 343 4.58 -12.29 14.76
N SER A 344 4.91 -13.41 14.11
CA SER A 344 4.16 -14.68 14.23
C SER A 344 4.66 -15.51 15.41
#